data_AF-A0A7C2PRZ0-F1
#
_entry.id   AF-A0A7C2PRZ0-F1
#
_cell.length_a   1.000
_cell.length_b   1.000
_cell.length_c   1.000
_cell.angle_alpha   90.00
_cell.angle_beta   90.00
_cell.angle_gamma   90.00
#
_symmetry.space_group_name_H-M   'P 1'
#
loop_
_entity.id
_entity.type
_entity.pdbx_description
1 polymer ?
#
loop_
_entity_poly.entity_id
_entity_poly.type
_entity_poly.pdbx_seq_one_letter_code
_entity_poly.pdbx_strand_id
1 'polypeptide(L)'
;MNKARAVAALAFLVCGFGLLAAEPAYAQAGGPTGAGGAVGDPGYAYLGGGIGAGLAAIGAGLGVGRIGGSTVEAIARQPEAAGTMNVPLFVTAGMVEGVALAAVVVGLIAIFK
;
A
#
# COMPACT_ATOMS: atom_id res chain seq x y z
N MET A 1 16.70 20.76 3.66
CA MET A 1 16.44 19.32 3.45
C MET A 1 16.29 19.09 1.95
N ASN A 2 17.21 18.34 1.33
CA ASN A 2 17.28 18.23 -0.13
C ASN A 2 16.25 17.20 -0.60
N LYS A 3 15.43 17.53 -1.60
CA LYS A 3 14.27 16.73 -2.04
C LYS A 3 14.60 15.24 -2.27
N ALA A 4 15.82 14.94 -2.73
CA ALA A 4 16.33 13.57 -2.90
C ALA A 4 16.41 12.75 -1.61
N ARG A 5 16.72 13.38 -0.46
CA ARG A 5 16.81 12.70 0.85
C ARG A 5 15.42 12.42 1.43
N ALA A 6 14.45 13.28 1.14
CA ALA A 6 13.05 13.08 1.53
C ALA A 6 12.38 11.95 0.71
N VAL A 7 12.68 11.88 -0.59
CA VAL A 7 12.19 10.80 -1.48
C VAL A 7 12.82 9.45 -1.10
N ALA A 8 14.12 9.43 -0.77
CA ALA A 8 14.77 8.22 -0.26
C ALA A 8 14.21 7.76 1.10
N ALA A 9 13.94 8.68 2.03
CA ALA A 9 13.34 8.36 3.32
C ALA A 9 11.90 7.84 3.19
N LEU A 10 11.11 8.42 2.27
CA LEU A 10 9.76 7.97 1.97
C LEU A 10 9.76 6.59 1.28
N ALA A 11 10.70 6.35 0.37
CA ALA A 11 10.90 5.03 -0.24
C ALA A 11 11.39 3.98 0.79
N PHE A 12 12.23 4.35 1.75
CA PHE A 12 12.63 3.50 2.87
C PHE A 12 11.49 3.22 3.85
N LEU A 13 10.57 4.16 4.04
CA LEU A 13 9.37 3.96 4.87
C LEU A 13 8.35 3.05 4.18
N VAL A 14 8.18 3.19 2.86
CA VAL A 14 7.21 2.41 2.07
C VAL A 14 7.74 1.01 1.71
N CYS A 15 9.04 0.84 1.47
CA CYS A 15 9.65 -0.44 1.11
C CYS A 15 10.43 -1.12 2.25
N GLY A 16 10.93 -0.36 3.23
CA GLY A 16 11.88 -0.84 4.23
C GLY A 16 11.29 -1.21 5.59
N PHE A 17 10.07 -0.79 5.92
CA PHE A 17 9.45 -1.16 7.21
C PHE A 17 9.17 -2.67 7.31
N GLY A 18 8.94 -3.35 6.19
CA GLY A 18 8.82 -4.82 6.15
C GLY A 18 10.17 -5.55 6.12
N LEU A 19 11.25 -4.91 5.68
CA LEU A 19 12.54 -5.57 5.47
C LEU A 19 13.55 -5.34 6.61
N LEU A 20 13.41 -4.26 7.40
CA LEU A 20 14.29 -3.98 8.55
C LEU A 20 13.70 -4.45 9.89
N ALA A 21 12.40 -4.78 9.95
CA ALA A 21 11.79 -5.43 11.12
C ALA A 21 11.93 -6.97 11.11
N ALA A 22 12.52 -7.55 10.05
CA ALA A 22 12.68 -8.99 9.88
C ALA A 22 13.89 -9.57 10.64
N GLU A 23 14.78 -8.72 11.18
CA GLU A 23 16.09 -9.13 11.68
C GLU A 23 16.12 -10.08 12.90
N PRO A 24 15.12 -10.25 13.78
CA PRO A 24 15.21 -11.25 14.84
C PRO A 24 14.53 -12.60 14.53
N ALA A 25 13.89 -12.80 13.38
CA ALA A 25 13.05 -13.99 13.17
C ALA A 25 13.71 -15.18 12.42
N TYR A 26 14.85 -14.99 11.74
CA TYR A 26 15.50 -16.09 10.98
C TYR A 26 16.38 -17.04 11.81
N ALA A 27 16.49 -16.84 13.13
CA ALA A 27 17.41 -17.62 13.97
C ALA A 27 16.81 -18.91 14.57
N GLN A 28 15.59 -19.33 14.23
CA GLN A 28 15.06 -20.62 14.68
C GLN A 28 14.83 -21.62 13.52
N ALA A 29 15.74 -22.60 13.50
CA ALA A 29 15.73 -23.90 12.86
C ALA A 29 14.44 -24.37 12.17
N GLY A 30 14.55 -24.70 10.88
CA GLY A 30 13.60 -25.57 10.18
C GLY A 30 13.57 -25.35 8.67
N GLY A 31 14.35 -26.13 7.92
CA GLY A 31 14.22 -26.22 6.46
C GLY A 31 12.86 -26.80 6.00
N PRO A 32 12.57 -26.80 4.69
CA PRO A 32 11.23 -26.99 4.14
C PRO A 32 10.75 -28.42 4.40
N THR A 33 9.73 -28.58 5.24
CA THR A 33 9.07 -29.87 5.44
C THR A 33 7.57 -29.75 5.24
N GLY A 34 7.11 -30.38 4.15
CA GLY A 34 5.80 -31.01 4.11
C GLY A 34 4.70 -30.24 3.40
N ALA A 35 4.20 -30.83 2.32
CA ALA A 35 2.86 -30.59 1.83
C ALA A 35 1.84 -30.77 2.97
N GLY A 36 1.23 -29.69 3.42
CA GLY A 36 0.27 -29.70 4.53
C GLY A 36 -0.06 -28.30 5.03
N GLY A 37 -0.61 -27.45 4.18
CA GLY A 37 -1.02 -26.10 4.56
C GLY A 37 -2.25 -26.13 5.45
N ALA A 38 -2.06 -26.10 6.77
CA ALA A 38 -3.11 -25.75 7.70
C ALA A 38 -3.28 -24.22 7.70
N VAL A 39 -4.52 -23.73 7.67
CA VAL A 39 -4.92 -22.30 7.68
C VAL A 39 -4.54 -21.59 9.02
N GLY A 40 -3.64 -22.17 9.82
CA GLY A 40 -3.25 -21.69 11.14
C GLY A 40 -1.76 -21.37 11.32
N ASP A 41 -0.88 -21.74 10.39
CA ASP A 41 0.55 -21.47 10.57
C ASP A 41 0.88 -19.97 10.46
N PRO A 42 1.65 -19.38 11.40
CA PRO A 42 2.02 -17.96 11.38
C PRO A 42 2.65 -17.51 10.05
N GLY A 43 3.39 -18.41 9.39
CA GLY A 43 4.01 -18.16 8.09
C GLY A 43 3.03 -17.73 6.99
N TYR A 44 1.84 -18.35 6.93
CA TYR A 44 0.82 -17.98 5.95
C TYR A 44 0.17 -16.63 6.27
N ALA A 45 0.12 -16.24 7.54
CA ALA A 45 -0.41 -14.95 7.95
C ALA A 45 0.52 -13.80 7.55
N TYR A 46 1.85 -13.97 7.68
CA TYR A 46 2.83 -13.01 7.19
C TYR A 46 2.82 -12.90 5.66
N LEU A 47 2.78 -14.03 4.95
CA LEU A 47 2.74 -14.05 3.50
C LEU A 47 1.44 -13.44 2.96
N GLY A 48 0.29 -13.84 3.51
CA GLY A 48 -1.02 -13.33 3.12
C GLY A 48 -1.22 -11.85 3.45
N GLY A 49 -0.77 -11.40 4.62
CA GLY A 49 -0.84 -9.99 5.03
C GLY A 49 0.06 -9.09 4.16
N GLY A 50 1.28 -9.53 3.86
CA GLY A 50 2.20 -8.80 2.99
C GLY A 50 1.72 -8.70 1.53
N ILE A 51 1.27 -9.82 0.96
CA ILE A 51 0.72 -9.84 -0.41
C ILE A 51 -0.57 -9.01 -0.48
N GLY A 52 -1.47 -9.16 0.50
CA GLY A 52 -2.72 -8.41 0.55
C GLY A 52 -2.50 -6.90 0.62
N ALA A 53 -1.59 -6.44 1.48
CA ALA A 53 -1.23 -5.02 1.59
C ALA A 53 -0.54 -4.50 0.31
N GLY A 54 0.36 -5.27 -0.30
CA GLY A 54 1.03 -4.90 -1.54
C GLY A 54 0.06 -4.76 -2.73
N LEU A 55 -0.89 -5.70 -2.88
CA LEU A 55 -1.92 -5.63 -3.91
C LEU A 55 -2.87 -4.45 -3.70
N ALA A 56 -3.26 -4.19 -2.45
CA ALA A 56 -4.07 -3.02 -2.12
C ALA A 56 -3.37 -1.70 -2.48
N ALA A 57 -2.08 -1.58 -2.19
CA ALA A 57 -1.28 -0.41 -2.55
C ALA A 57 -1.18 -0.20 -4.08
N ILE A 58 -1.00 -1.27 -4.85
CA ILE A 58 -1.00 -1.21 -6.32
C ILE A 58 -2.37 -0.75 -6.84
N GLY A 59 -3.46 -1.32 -6.32
CA GLY A 59 -4.82 -0.93 -6.69
C GLY A 59 -5.11 0.55 -6.41
N ALA A 60 -4.71 1.03 -5.24
CA ALA A 60 -4.85 2.43 -4.84
C ALA A 60 -4.06 3.37 -5.76
N GLY A 61 -2.79 3.05 -6.01
CA GLY A 61 -1.92 3.85 -6.88
C GLY A 61 -2.45 3.97 -8.31
N LEU A 62 -2.98 2.88 -8.87
CA LEU A 62 -3.60 2.89 -10.21
C LEU A 62 -4.91 3.68 -10.23
N GLY A 63 -5.75 3.55 -9.20
CA GLY A 63 -7.01 4.26 -9.08
C GLY A 63 -6.81 5.78 -8.97
N VAL A 64 -6.07 6.21 -7.95
CA VAL A 64 -5.80 7.64 -7.69
C VAL A 64 -4.97 8.25 -8.83
N GLY A 65 -4.00 7.51 -9.40
CA GLY A 65 -3.19 7.97 -10.52
C GLY A 65 -4.01 8.28 -11.77
N ARG A 66 -4.99 7.42 -12.12
CA ARG A 66 -5.91 7.67 -13.23
C ARG A 66 -6.81 8.88 -12.98
N ILE A 67 -7.42 8.93 -11.78
CA ILE A 67 -8.31 10.02 -11.37
C ILE A 67 -7.58 11.37 -11.42
N GLY A 68 -6.38 11.43 -10.83
CA GLY A 68 -5.53 12.62 -10.84
C GLY A 68 -5.11 13.02 -12.25
N GLY A 69 -4.66 12.05 -13.06
CA GLY A 69 -4.26 12.25 -14.46
C GLY A 69 -5.38 12.84 -15.32
N SER A 70 -6.59 12.26 -15.27
CA SER A 70 -7.73 12.79 -16.03
C SER A 70 -8.17 14.17 -15.54
N THR A 71 -8.02 14.44 -14.24
CA THR A 71 -8.38 15.74 -13.66
C THR A 71 -7.42 16.82 -14.12
N VAL A 72 -6.11 16.58 -14.12
CA VAL A 72 -5.14 17.59 -14.58
C VAL A 72 -5.28 17.86 -16.08
N GLU A 73 -5.62 16.84 -16.87
CA GLU A 73 -5.88 17.00 -18.31
C GLU A 73 -7.16 17.82 -18.58
N ALA A 74 -8.19 17.64 -17.75
CA ALA A 74 -9.40 18.44 -17.80
C ALA A 74 -9.15 19.91 -17.38
N ILE A 75 -8.39 20.13 -16.31
CA ILE A 75 -7.99 21.47 -15.84
C ILE A 75 -7.16 22.19 -16.90
N ALA A 76 -6.27 21.49 -17.60
CA ALA A 76 -5.48 22.09 -18.68
C ALA A 76 -6.34 22.59 -19.85
N ARG A 77 -7.50 21.97 -20.12
CA ARG A 77 -8.44 22.40 -21.15
C ARG A 77 -9.36 23.52 -20.69
N GLN A 78 -9.68 23.57 -19.41
CA GLN A 78 -10.62 24.53 -18.80
C GLN A 78 -10.10 24.97 -17.42
N PRO A 79 -9.16 25.91 -17.36
CA PRO A 79 -8.52 26.32 -16.11
C PRO A 79 -9.50 27.01 -15.14
N GLU A 80 -10.56 27.64 -15.67
CA GLU A 80 -11.58 28.32 -14.86
C GLU A 80 -12.40 27.33 -14.03
N ALA A 81 -12.53 26.08 -14.49
CA ALA A 81 -13.27 25.03 -13.81
C ALA A 81 -12.46 24.30 -12.72
N ALA A 82 -11.16 24.62 -12.55
CA ALA A 82 -10.27 23.90 -11.64
C ALA A 82 -10.80 23.80 -10.20
N GLY A 83 -11.37 24.90 -9.68
CA GLY A 83 -11.97 24.91 -8.34
C GLY A 83 -13.12 23.91 -8.18
N THR A 84 -13.92 23.73 -9.23
CA THR A 84 -15.06 22.78 -9.22
C THR A 84 -14.65 21.33 -9.45
N MET A 85 -13.48 21.07 -10.06
CA MET A 85 -12.97 19.73 -10.32
C MET A 85 -12.24 19.11 -9.10
N ASN A 86 -11.72 19.93 -8.19
CA ASN A 86 -10.99 19.44 -7.02
C ASN A 86 -11.88 18.68 -6.02
N VAL A 87 -13.14 19.09 -5.83
CA VAL A 87 -14.07 18.39 -4.93
C VAL A 87 -14.34 16.94 -5.39
N PRO A 88 -14.80 16.68 -6.63
CA PRO A 88 -15.00 15.31 -7.09
C PRO A 88 -13.68 14.51 -7.16
N LEU A 89 -12.54 15.16 -7.45
CA LEU A 89 -11.21 14.53 -7.34
C LEU A 89 -10.97 13.98 -5.93
N PHE A 90 -11.12 14.81 -4.89
CA PHE A 90 -10.85 14.36 -3.52
C PHE A 90 -11.88 13.36 -3.00
N VAL A 91 -13.14 13.47 -3.40
CA VAL A 91 -14.18 12.49 -3.04
C VAL A 91 -13.87 11.12 -3.65
N THR A 92 -13.53 11.08 -4.94
CA THR A 92 -13.20 9.83 -5.62
C THR A 92 -11.87 9.24 -5.14
N ALA A 93 -10.83 10.06 -4.94
CA ALA A 93 -9.58 9.63 -4.33
C ALA A 93 -9.80 9.09 -2.91
N GLY A 94 -10.63 9.75 -2.10
CA GLY A 94 -10.98 9.32 -0.74
C GLY A 94 -11.72 7.98 -0.71
N MET A 95 -12.57 7.68 -1.69
CA MET A 95 -13.21 6.37 -1.81
C MET A 95 -12.21 5.25 -2.14
N VAL A 96 -11.22 5.53 -2.99
CA VAL A 96 -10.13 4.58 -3.31
C VAL A 96 -9.26 4.34 -2.09
N GLU A 97 -8.84 5.40 -1.40
CA GLU A 97 -8.02 5.31 -0.18
C GLU A 97 -8.77 4.64 0.97
N GLY A 98 -10.08 4.86 1.10
CA GLY A 98 -10.89 4.20 2.12
C GLY A 98 -10.85 2.67 2.04
N VAL A 99 -10.94 2.12 0.82
CA VAL A 99 -10.86 0.67 0.59
C VAL A 99 -9.42 0.17 0.74
N ALA A 100 -8.43 0.93 0.24
CA ALA A 100 -7.03 0.57 0.33
C ALA A 100 -6.54 0.49 1.79
N LEU A 101 -6.86 1.50 2.60
CA LEU A 101 -6.51 1.54 4.02
C LEU A 101 -7.23 0.43 4.79
N ALA A 102 -8.49 0.12 4.49
CA ALA A 102 -9.18 -1.02 5.09
C ALA A 102 -8.43 -2.34 4.81
N ALA A 103 -7.99 -2.56 3.57
CA ALA A 103 -7.24 -3.76 3.19
C ALA A 103 -5.85 -3.84 3.86
N VAL A 104 -5.13 -2.70 3.95
CA VAL A 104 -3.84 -2.63 4.66
C VAL A 104 -4.02 -2.91 6.15
N VAL A 105 -5.05 -2.34 6.79
CA VAL A 105 -5.36 -2.59 8.21
C VAL A 105 -5.65 -4.07 8.45
N VAL A 106 -6.44 -4.72 7.60
CA VAL A 106 -6.69 -6.16 7.70
C VAL A 106 -5.40 -6.97 7.55
N GLY A 107 -4.53 -6.59 6.62
CA GLY A 107 -3.21 -7.22 6.44
C GLY A 107 -2.32 -7.06 7.68
N LEU A 108 -2.30 -5.86 8.28
CA LEU A 108 -1.54 -5.59 9.50
C LEU A 108 -2.09 -6.38 10.69
N ILE A 109 -3.41 -6.49 10.85
CA ILE A 109 -4.03 -7.30 11.90
C ILE A 109 -3.67 -8.78 11.71
N ALA A 110 -3.63 -9.28 10.48
CA ALA A 110 -3.21 -10.67 10.23
C ALA A 110 -1.76 -10.94 10.65
N ILE A 111 -0.89 -9.93 10.55
CA ILE A 111 0.53 -9.99 10.90
C ILE A 111 0.75 -9.85 12.42
N PHE A 112 0.02 -8.94 13.08
CA PHE A 112 0.23 -8.55 14.48
C PHE A 112 -0.78 -9.14 15.49
N LYS A 113 -1.60 -10.12 15.07
CA LYS A 113 -2.53 -10.84 15.96
C LYS A 113 -1.82 -11.74 16.97
#